data_AF-A0A4Q6FYX3-F1
#
_entry.id   AF-A0A4Q6FYX3-F1
#
_cell.length_a   1.000
_cell.length_b   1.000
_cell.length_c   1.000
_cell.angle_alpha   90.00
_cell.angle_beta   90.00
_cell.angle_gamma   90.00
#
_symmetry.space_group_name_H-M   'P 1'
#
loop_
_entity.id
_entity.type
_entity.pdbx_description
1 polymer ?
#
loop_
_entity_poly.entity_id
_entity_poly.type
_entity_poly.pdbx_seq_one_letter_code
_entity_poly.pdbx_strand_id
1 'polypeptide(L)' 'MTDSTDARYQTWMCVVCGFIYDEAKGLPEEGLAP' A
#
# COMPACT_ATOMS: atom_id res chain seq x y z
N MET A 1 2.75 9.18 16.56
CA MET A 1 1.86 10.13 15.85
C MET A 1 0.76 9.27 15.25
N THR A 2 -0.42 9.30 15.87
CA THR A 2 -1.55 8.42 15.56
C THR A 2 -2.58 9.20 14.75
N ASP A 3 -3.16 8.49 13.79
CA ASP A 3 -4.51 8.62 13.26
C ASP A 3 -4.83 9.83 12.36
N SER A 4 -5.20 9.50 11.12
CA SER A 4 -5.88 10.40 10.19
C SER A 4 -6.75 9.53 9.29
N THR A 5 -8.02 9.44 9.68
CA THR A 5 -9.14 8.93 8.87
C THR A 5 -9.32 9.85 7.66
N ASP A 6 -8.48 9.65 6.66
CA ASP A 6 -8.56 10.26 5.34
C ASP A 6 -8.11 9.13 4.42
N ALA A 7 -9.05 8.54 3.68
CA ALA A 7 -8.82 7.35 2.85
C ALA A 7 -8.00 7.70 1.60
N ARG A 8 -6.80 8.22 1.82
CA ARG A 8 -5.79 8.44 0.79
C ARG A 8 -5.02 7.13 0.73
N TYR A 9 -5.17 6.41 -0.37
CA TYR A 9 -4.36 5.23 -0.63
C TYR A 9 -2.87 5.58 -0.48
N GLN A 10 -2.18 4.79 0.33
CA GLN A 10 -0.75 4.99 0.55
C GLN A 10 0.07 4.08 -0.35
N THR A 11 1.22 4.60 -0.78
CA THR A 11 2.21 3.84 -1.53
C THR A 11 3.44 3.60 -0.65
N TRP A 12 3.86 2.36 -0.57
CA TRP A 12 4.97 1.90 0.25
C TRP A 12 6.09 1.34 -0.64
N MET A 13 7.34 1.69 -0.34
CA MET A 13 8.49 1.15 -1.05
C MET A 13 9.33 0.29 -0.12
N CYS A 14 9.58 -0.96 -0.51
CA CYS A 14 10.54 -1.82 0.18
C CYS A 14 11.95 -1.26 -0.03
N VAL A 15 12.57 -0.79 1.05
CA VAL A 15 13.93 -0.23 1.02
C VAL A 15 15.02 -1.27 0.70
N VAL A 16 14.70 -2.56 0.84
CA VAL A 16 15.65 -3.66 0.65
C VAL A 16 15.71 -4.11 -0.81
N CYS A 17 14.56 -4.21 -1.48
CA CYS A 17 14.49 -4.72 -2.85
C CYS A 17 13.89 -3.74 -3.87
N GLY A 18 13.35 -2.59 -3.43
CA GLY A 18 12.74 -1.58 -4.29
C GLY A 18 11.30 -1.87 -4.71
N PHE A 19 10.66 -2.91 -4.18
CA PHE A 19 9.25 -3.23 -4.47
C PHE A 19 8.31 -2.10 -4.05
N ILE A 20 7.35 -1.75 -4.90
CA ILE A 20 6.35 -0.70 -4.65
C ILE A 20 4.99 -1.37 -4.39
N TYR A 21 4.45 -1.22 -3.18
CA TYR A 21 3.09 -1.59 -2.82
C TYR A 21 2.18 -0.35 -2.91
N ASP A 22 1.11 -0.44 -3.68
CA ASP A 22 0.13 0.64 -3.88
C ASP A 22 -1.23 0.15 -3.41
N GLU A 23 -1.70 0.68 -2.27
CA GLU A 23 -2.98 0.30 -1.69
C GLU A 23 -4.15 0.53 -2.65
N ALA A 24 -4.07 1.54 -3.54
CA ALA A 24 -5.12 1.80 -4.53
C ALA A 24 -5.24 0.70 -5.58
N LYS A 25 -4.17 -0.08 -5.76
CA LYS A 25 -4.13 -1.23 -6.68
C LYS A 25 -4.35 -2.56 -5.96
N GLY A 26 -4.12 -2.60 -4.65
CA GLY A 26 -4.06 -3.85 -3.88
C GLY A 26 -2.96 -4.78 -4.41
N LEU A 27 -3.07 -6.06 -4.09
CA LEU A 27 -2.22 -7.14 -4.61
C LEU A 27 -3.09 -8.34 -5.03
N PRO A 28 -3.62 -8.36 -6.26
CA PRO A 28 -4.52 -9.44 -6.70
C PRO A 28 -3.84 -10.81 -6.76
N GLU A 29 -2.52 -10.84 -6.94
CA GLU A 29 -1.71 -12.07 -6.90
C GLU A 29 -1.73 -12.75 -5.52
N GLU A 30 -1.88 -11.98 -4.44
CA GLU A 30 -2.03 -12.47 -3.07
C GLU A 30 -3.50 -12.45 -2.58
N GLY A 31 -4.44 -12.03 -3.44
CA GLY A 31 -5.86 -11.92 -3.11
C GLY A 31 -6.23 -10.67 -2.30
N LEU A 32 -5.39 -9.65 -2.30
CA LEU A 32 -5.65 -8.35 -1.67
C LEU A 32 -6.33 -7.41 -2.68
N ALA A 33 -7.62 -7.16 -2.46
CA ALA A 33 -8.34 -6.11 -3.19
C ALA A 33 -7.88 -4.71 -2.71
N PRO A 34 -7.99 -3.67 -3.56
CA PRO A 34 -7.71 -2.28 -3.16
C PRO A 34 -8.66 -1.75 -2.10
#